data_AF-A0A543G4P5-F1
#
_entry.id   AF-A0A543G4P5-F1
#
_cell.length_a   1.000
_cell.length_b   1.000
_cell.length_c   1.000
_cell.angle_alpha   90.00
_cell.angle_beta   90.00
_cell.angle_gamma   90.00
#
_symmetry.space_group_name_H-M   'P 1'
#
loop_
_entity.id
_entity.type
_entity.pdbx_description
1 polymer ?
#
loop_
_entity_poly.entity_id
_entity_poly.type
_entity_poly.pdbx_seq_one_letter_code
_entity_poly.pdbx_strand_id
1 'polypeptide(L)'
;MNIDKTIKDRKIELLSYFRDRASEALTVIKSKFAETQSDKRARAINESLNQTKSTLITTILQQAEKEKWTNKEKLECILMVTYCNIVVMIESRNSVRPYEYMDFSRRVGELWDPFCKLCFYYPINDISLFIPPLFSEVKKKMTDEIADYIDSLTITAEEKQELKIYYDKVWSLVSSGEIQLELDLHFLHNDQKYVVDFKSGFGSNEKGNTNRLLLVATIYQNLDENYKCLLFVRAEENNSYFNTLKNSGIWEAYCGNEAYEKIKTHSGYDLKLWTDTNIDWANDFNNETITHFTDKNLLQYLLW
;
A
#
# COMPACT_ATOMS: atom_id res chain seq x y z
N MET A 1 3.14 25.30 -15.91
CA MET A 1 2.01 25.01 -15.03
C MET A 1 2.15 25.83 -13.75
N ASN A 2 1.14 26.64 -13.41
CA ASN A 2 1.10 27.38 -12.14
C ASN A 2 0.69 26.44 -11.00
N ILE A 3 1.40 26.47 -9.87
CA ILE A 3 1.14 25.59 -8.72
C ILE A 3 0.29 26.33 -7.70
N ASP A 4 -0.98 25.96 -7.62
CA ASP A 4 -1.97 26.47 -6.67
C ASP A 4 -3.04 25.39 -6.39
N LYS A 5 -4.00 25.67 -5.49
CA LYS A 5 -5.04 24.73 -5.06
C LYS A 5 -5.92 24.20 -6.19
N THR A 6 -6.04 24.94 -7.31
CA THR A 6 -6.88 24.55 -8.43
C THR A 6 -6.24 23.46 -9.28
N ILE A 7 -4.98 23.07 -9.01
CA ILE A 7 -4.33 21.93 -9.70
C ILE A 7 -5.13 20.63 -9.56
N LYS A 8 -5.92 20.48 -8.49
CA LYS A 8 -6.85 19.37 -8.31
C LYS A 8 -7.91 19.26 -9.42
N ASP A 9 -8.22 20.37 -10.10
CA ASP A 9 -9.22 20.46 -11.16
C ASP A 9 -8.58 20.47 -12.56
N ARG A 10 -7.25 20.45 -12.67
CA ARG A 10 -6.50 20.61 -13.92
C ARG A 10 -6.02 19.28 -14.52
N LYS A 11 -6.88 18.26 -14.52
CA LYS A 11 -6.56 16.90 -15.01
C LYS A 11 -5.92 16.90 -16.40
N ILE A 12 -6.50 17.64 -17.36
CA ILE A 12 -6.02 17.70 -18.75
C ILE A 12 -4.60 18.30 -18.84
N GLU A 13 -4.34 19.39 -18.12
CA GLU A 13 -3.02 20.02 -18.08
C GLU A 13 -1.98 19.07 -17.48
N LEU A 14 -2.33 18.37 -16.39
CA LEU A 14 -1.46 17.40 -15.73
C LEU A 14 -1.14 16.19 -16.62
N LEU A 15 -2.14 15.63 -17.30
CA LEU A 15 -1.92 14.55 -18.26
C LEU A 15 -0.99 15.00 -19.39
N SER A 16 -1.20 16.20 -19.95
CA SER A 16 -0.29 16.76 -20.96
C SER A 16 1.12 16.90 -20.41
N TYR A 17 1.27 17.51 -19.23
CA TYR A 17 2.56 17.70 -18.58
C TYR A 17 3.32 16.39 -18.40
N PHE A 18 2.68 15.36 -17.85
CA PHE A 18 3.33 14.07 -17.66
C PHE A 18 3.67 13.38 -18.99
N ARG A 19 2.82 13.49 -20.02
CA ARG A 19 3.09 12.93 -21.36
C ARG A 19 4.29 13.60 -22.06
N ASP A 20 4.42 14.91 -21.91
CA ASP A 20 5.56 15.66 -22.42
C ASP A 20 6.85 15.19 -21.72
N ARG A 21 6.83 15.10 -20.38
CA ARG A 21 7.94 14.56 -19.59
C ARG A 21 8.27 13.11 -19.96
N ALA A 22 7.26 12.27 -20.20
CA ALA A 22 7.46 10.89 -20.64
C ALA A 22 8.16 10.82 -22.00
N SER A 23 7.75 11.66 -22.94
CA SER A 23 8.31 11.70 -24.31
C SER A 23 9.77 12.18 -24.32
N GLU A 24 10.09 13.19 -23.52
CA GLU A 24 11.47 13.63 -23.27
C GLU A 24 12.32 12.50 -22.68
N ALA A 25 11.83 11.85 -21.62
CA ALA A 25 12.52 10.75 -20.97
C ALA A 25 12.72 9.54 -21.90
N LEU A 26 11.70 9.15 -22.66
CA LEU A 26 11.76 8.04 -23.60
C LEU A 26 12.79 8.27 -24.70
N THR A 27 12.98 9.51 -25.15
CA THR A 27 14.02 9.85 -26.15
C THR A 27 15.41 9.52 -25.62
N VAL A 28 15.70 9.91 -24.37
CA VAL A 28 16.98 9.61 -23.70
C VAL A 28 17.13 8.12 -23.40
N ILE A 29 16.05 7.46 -22.97
CA ILE A 29 16.06 6.03 -22.64
C ILE A 29 16.32 5.18 -23.90
N LYS A 30 15.71 5.54 -25.04
CA LYS A 30 15.86 4.83 -26.32
C LYS A 30 17.27 4.97 -26.90
N SER A 31 18.01 6.06 -26.59
CA SER A 31 19.42 6.19 -26.97
C SER A 31 20.36 5.37 -26.08
N LYS A 32 19.97 5.13 -24.81
CA LYS A 32 20.77 4.37 -23.83
C LYS A 32 20.59 2.85 -23.91
N PHE A 33 19.38 2.40 -24.23
CA PHE A 33 19.04 0.97 -24.23
C PHE A 33 18.48 0.53 -25.57
N ALA A 34 18.92 -0.63 -26.06
CA ALA A 34 18.41 -1.23 -27.29
C ALA A 34 16.95 -1.68 -27.13
N GLU A 35 16.26 -1.94 -28.24
CA GLU A 35 14.86 -2.38 -28.24
C GLU A 35 14.66 -3.74 -27.58
N THR A 36 15.64 -4.65 -27.72
CA THR A 36 15.67 -5.94 -27.03
C THR A 36 15.80 -5.84 -25.51
N GLN A 37 16.10 -4.65 -24.97
CA GLN A 37 16.20 -4.39 -23.54
C GLN A 37 14.93 -3.70 -23.00
N SER A 38 13.76 -4.17 -23.44
CA SER A 38 12.44 -3.63 -23.08
C SER A 38 12.22 -3.56 -21.57
N ASP A 39 12.72 -4.53 -20.80
CA ASP A 39 12.67 -4.52 -19.32
C ASP A 39 13.41 -3.34 -18.70
N LYS A 40 14.60 -3.02 -19.22
CA LYS A 40 15.39 -1.87 -18.74
C LYS A 40 14.71 -0.56 -19.12
N ARG A 41 14.13 -0.48 -20.32
CA ARG A 41 13.35 0.68 -20.77
C ARG A 41 12.12 0.90 -19.89
N ALA A 42 11.35 -0.15 -19.62
CA ALA A 42 10.16 -0.13 -18.76
C ALA A 42 10.48 0.31 -17.33
N ARG A 43 11.57 -0.19 -16.75
CA ARG A 43 12.03 0.24 -15.42
C ARG A 43 12.46 1.71 -15.42
N ALA A 44 13.29 2.12 -16.38
CA ALA A 44 13.83 3.47 -16.45
C ALA A 44 12.73 4.53 -16.64
N ILE A 45 11.70 4.25 -17.45
CA ILE A 45 10.61 5.21 -17.67
C ILE A 45 9.72 5.34 -16.42
N ASN A 46 9.45 4.24 -15.71
CA ASN A 46 8.72 4.28 -14.44
C ASN A 46 9.49 5.07 -13.36
N GLU A 47 10.81 4.87 -13.26
CA GLU A 47 11.67 5.63 -12.34
C GLU A 47 11.65 7.13 -12.66
N SER A 48 11.78 7.49 -13.95
CA SER A 48 11.76 8.89 -14.40
C SER A 48 10.42 9.58 -14.12
N LEU A 49 9.29 8.92 -14.38
CA LEU A 49 7.96 9.47 -14.10
C LEU A 49 7.70 9.59 -12.60
N ASN A 50 8.08 8.59 -11.80
CA ASN A 50 7.98 8.70 -10.35
C ASN A 50 8.82 9.85 -9.79
N GLN A 51 10.03 10.09 -10.32
CA GLN A 51 10.85 11.23 -9.93
C GLN A 51 10.18 12.57 -10.30
N THR A 52 9.57 12.63 -11.48
CA THR A 52 8.81 13.81 -11.95
C THR A 52 7.62 14.09 -11.02
N LYS A 53 6.83 13.07 -10.69
CA LYS A 53 5.73 13.15 -9.73
C LYS A 53 6.21 13.62 -8.36
N SER A 54 7.26 13.02 -7.81
CA SER A 54 7.81 13.39 -6.49
C SER A 54 8.29 14.85 -6.46
N THR A 55 8.92 15.32 -7.53
CA THR A 55 9.35 16.72 -7.63
C THR A 55 8.15 17.68 -7.65
N LEU A 56 7.10 17.34 -8.39
CA LEU A 56 5.87 18.13 -8.44
C LEU A 56 5.15 18.14 -7.08
N ILE A 57 5.02 16.98 -6.42
CA ILE A 57 4.43 16.89 -5.08
C ILE A 57 5.22 17.73 -4.08
N THR A 58 6.57 17.67 -4.09
CA THR A 58 7.40 18.52 -3.22
C THR A 58 7.11 20.02 -3.44
N THR A 59 6.96 20.44 -4.70
CA THR A 59 6.63 21.83 -5.03
C THR A 59 5.25 22.22 -4.52
N ILE A 60 4.25 21.34 -4.68
CA ILE A 60 2.89 21.52 -4.14
C ILE A 60 2.93 21.65 -2.61
N LEU A 61 3.66 20.77 -1.92
CA LEU A 61 3.75 20.79 -0.47
C LEU A 61 4.43 22.06 0.06
N GLN A 62 5.48 22.55 -0.62
CA GLN A 62 6.12 23.82 -0.30
C GLN A 62 5.15 25.00 -0.45
N GLN A 63 4.36 25.03 -1.52
CA GLN A 63 3.35 26.06 -1.71
C GLN A 63 2.22 25.95 -0.69
N ALA A 64 1.78 24.72 -0.41
CA ALA A 64 0.75 24.42 0.57
C ALA A 64 1.14 24.86 1.98
N GLU A 65 2.42 24.75 2.34
CA GLU A 65 2.93 25.25 3.62
C GLU A 65 2.93 26.78 3.66
N LYS A 66 3.44 27.42 2.60
CA LYS A 66 3.47 28.89 2.48
C LYS A 66 2.08 29.52 2.60
N GLU A 67 1.09 28.88 2.00
CA GLU A 67 -0.30 29.35 1.98
C GLU A 67 -1.20 28.68 3.04
N LYS A 68 -0.63 27.85 3.91
CA LYS A 68 -1.33 27.16 5.01
C LYS A 68 -2.56 26.36 4.56
N TRP A 69 -2.40 25.53 3.53
CA TRP A 69 -3.47 24.67 3.04
C TRP A 69 -3.84 23.60 4.08
N THR A 70 -5.12 23.25 4.10
CA THR A 70 -5.64 22.13 4.88
C THR A 70 -5.17 20.79 4.32
N ASN A 71 -5.23 19.73 5.12
CA ASN A 71 -4.94 18.37 4.64
C ASN A 71 -5.86 17.95 3.49
N LYS A 72 -7.13 18.33 3.52
CA LYS A 72 -8.06 18.08 2.41
C LYS A 72 -7.59 18.71 1.10
N GLU A 73 -7.18 19.97 1.14
CA GLU A 73 -6.67 20.68 -0.05
C GLU A 73 -5.37 20.06 -0.57
N LYS A 74 -4.45 19.69 0.33
CA LYS A 74 -3.22 18.97 -0.03
C LYS A 74 -3.55 17.62 -0.68
N LEU A 75 -4.44 16.85 -0.07
CA LEU A 75 -4.85 15.52 -0.52
C LEU A 75 -5.46 15.55 -1.91
N GLU A 76 -6.45 16.42 -2.16
CA GLU A 76 -7.12 16.54 -3.46
C GLU A 76 -6.13 16.86 -4.59
N CYS A 77 -5.16 17.76 -4.33
CA CYS A 77 -4.11 18.08 -5.30
C CYS A 77 -3.19 16.88 -5.56
N ILE A 78 -2.76 16.19 -4.51
CA ILE A 78 -1.83 15.05 -4.61
C ILE A 78 -2.51 13.84 -5.25
N LEU A 79 -3.79 13.59 -4.99
CA LEU A 79 -4.58 12.55 -5.64
C LEU A 79 -4.63 12.78 -7.16
N MET A 80 -4.95 14.01 -7.60
CA MET A 80 -5.03 14.31 -9.02
C MET A 80 -3.66 14.16 -9.73
N VAL A 81 -2.59 14.67 -9.11
CA VAL A 81 -1.22 14.51 -9.64
C VAL A 81 -0.80 13.05 -9.70
N THR A 82 -1.10 12.29 -8.64
CA THR A 82 -0.76 10.86 -8.56
C THR A 82 -1.52 10.07 -9.61
N TYR A 83 -2.83 10.32 -9.75
CA TYR A 83 -3.66 9.70 -10.77
C TYR A 83 -3.15 9.97 -12.20
N CYS A 84 -2.90 11.23 -12.56
CA CYS A 84 -2.39 11.58 -13.88
C CYS A 84 -1.03 10.93 -14.16
N ASN A 85 -0.13 10.90 -13.17
CA ASN A 85 1.13 10.18 -13.29
C ASN A 85 0.91 8.67 -13.50
N ILE A 86 -0.05 8.07 -12.81
CA ILE A 86 -0.38 6.64 -12.97
C ILE A 86 -0.85 6.33 -14.38
N VAL A 87 -1.77 7.13 -14.93
CA VAL A 87 -2.24 7.01 -16.31
C VAL A 87 -1.04 7.00 -17.28
N VAL A 88 -0.21 8.05 -17.22
CA VAL A 88 0.91 8.20 -18.16
C VAL A 88 2.01 7.14 -17.94
N MET A 89 2.20 6.68 -16.71
CA MET A 89 3.15 5.61 -16.41
C MET A 89 2.69 4.28 -16.99
N ILE A 90 1.39 3.97 -16.94
CA ILE A 90 0.82 2.79 -17.59
C ILE A 90 1.00 2.90 -19.11
N GLU A 91 0.65 4.04 -19.73
CA GLU A 91 0.83 4.26 -21.18
C GLU A 91 2.29 4.07 -21.60
N SER A 92 3.20 4.74 -20.89
CA SER A 92 4.62 4.80 -21.26
C SER A 92 5.28 3.44 -21.10
N ARG A 93 4.96 2.70 -20.03
CA ARG A 93 5.41 1.31 -19.87
C ARG A 93 4.85 0.45 -20.98
N ASN A 94 3.55 0.53 -21.26
CA ASN A 94 2.90 -0.27 -22.29
C ASN A 94 3.54 -0.07 -23.67
N SER A 95 3.92 1.16 -24.02
CA SER A 95 4.56 1.49 -25.30
C SER A 95 5.95 0.86 -25.50
N VAL A 96 6.67 0.54 -24.42
CA VAL A 96 8.02 -0.07 -24.48
C VAL A 96 8.01 -1.56 -24.18
N ARG A 97 7.06 -2.01 -23.38
CA ARG A 97 6.79 -3.40 -23.06
C ARG A 97 5.28 -3.52 -22.89
N PRO A 98 4.55 -4.07 -23.87
CA PRO A 98 3.10 -4.23 -23.75
C PRO A 98 2.72 -5.05 -22.51
N TYR A 99 1.61 -4.69 -21.90
CA TYR A 99 1.08 -5.43 -20.77
C TYR A 99 0.40 -6.72 -21.22
N GLU A 100 0.72 -7.80 -20.51
CA GLU A 100 -0.06 -9.03 -20.48
C GLU A 100 -0.89 -9.07 -19.20
N TYR A 101 -1.94 -9.89 -19.17
CA TYR A 101 -2.92 -9.90 -18.08
C TYR A 101 -2.29 -10.05 -16.67
N MET A 102 -1.29 -10.93 -16.53
CA MET A 102 -0.62 -11.15 -15.24
C MET A 102 0.20 -9.94 -14.79
N ASP A 103 0.96 -9.36 -15.71
CA ASP A 103 1.80 -8.18 -15.43
C ASP A 103 0.91 -6.98 -15.10
N PHE A 104 -0.21 -6.83 -15.82
CA PHE A 104 -1.13 -5.72 -15.62
C PHE A 104 -1.90 -5.83 -14.32
N SER A 105 -2.47 -7.00 -14.02
CA SER A 105 -3.24 -7.22 -12.78
C SER A 105 -2.38 -6.96 -11.52
N ARG A 106 -1.12 -7.43 -11.52
CA ARG A 106 -0.15 -7.11 -10.47
C ARG A 106 0.12 -5.61 -10.41
N ARG A 107 0.38 -5.00 -11.55
CA ARG A 107 0.68 -3.57 -11.62
C ARG A 107 -0.45 -2.71 -11.07
N VAL A 108 -1.70 -3.01 -11.40
CA VAL A 108 -2.84 -2.25 -10.86
C VAL A 108 -2.90 -2.37 -9.34
N GLY A 109 -2.61 -3.56 -8.80
CA GLY A 109 -2.49 -3.78 -7.36
C GLY A 109 -1.42 -2.92 -6.69
N GLU A 110 -0.21 -2.90 -7.26
CA GLU A 110 0.93 -2.09 -6.78
C GLU A 110 0.64 -0.58 -6.80
N LEU A 111 -0.29 -0.13 -7.64
CA LEU A 111 -0.64 1.28 -7.79
C LEU A 111 -1.78 1.69 -6.87
N TRP A 112 -2.71 0.77 -6.59
CA TRP A 112 -3.89 1.02 -5.76
C TRP A 112 -3.53 1.23 -4.29
N ASP A 113 -2.66 0.39 -3.73
CA ASP A 113 -2.22 0.49 -2.34
C ASP A 113 -1.65 1.88 -1.97
N PRO A 114 -0.56 2.36 -2.59
CA PRO A 114 -0.01 3.66 -2.27
C PRO A 114 -0.97 4.82 -2.57
N PHE A 115 -1.91 4.63 -3.50
CA PHE A 115 -2.95 5.61 -3.78
C PHE A 115 -3.94 5.74 -2.61
N CYS A 116 -4.38 4.62 -2.04
CA CYS A 116 -5.24 4.61 -0.85
C CYS A 116 -4.55 5.21 0.39
N LYS A 117 -3.26 4.89 0.58
CA LYS A 117 -2.44 5.40 1.69
C LYS A 117 -2.35 6.92 1.74
N LEU A 118 -2.54 7.63 0.63
CA LEU A 118 -2.56 9.10 0.61
C LEU A 118 -3.59 9.69 1.59
N CYS A 119 -4.74 9.02 1.77
CA CYS A 119 -5.77 9.46 2.72
C CYS A 119 -5.27 9.44 4.18
N PHE A 120 -4.30 8.58 4.50
CA PHE A 120 -3.72 8.48 5.83
C PHE A 120 -2.49 9.37 6.02
N TYR A 121 -1.85 9.77 4.92
CA TYR A 121 -0.75 10.74 4.93
C TYR A 121 -1.24 12.19 5.03
N TYR A 122 -2.46 12.44 4.54
CA TYR A 122 -3.13 13.74 4.62
C TYR A 122 -4.56 13.58 5.18
N PRO A 123 -4.69 13.09 6.42
CA PRO A 123 -5.99 12.77 6.98
C PRO A 123 -6.79 14.03 7.31
N ILE A 124 -8.11 13.93 7.21
CA ILE A 124 -9.05 14.94 7.72
C ILE A 124 -9.33 14.69 9.20
N ASN A 125 -9.49 13.42 9.57
CA ASN A 125 -9.61 13.02 10.97
C ASN A 125 -8.27 13.15 11.69
N ASP A 126 -8.33 13.23 13.02
CA ASP A 126 -7.14 13.21 13.86
C ASP A 126 -6.61 11.78 13.98
N ILE A 127 -5.68 11.43 13.09
CA ILE A 127 -4.93 10.19 13.14
C ILE A 127 -3.45 10.51 13.10
N SER A 128 -2.65 9.62 13.69
CA SER A 128 -1.18 9.71 13.63
C SER A 128 -0.60 8.40 13.17
N LEU A 129 0.39 8.47 12.27
CA LEU A 129 1.15 7.30 11.85
C LEU A 129 2.16 6.94 12.93
N PHE A 130 2.40 5.64 13.13
CA PHE A 130 3.44 5.17 14.04
C PHE A 130 4.29 4.10 13.36
N ILE A 131 5.48 3.87 13.91
CA ILE A 131 6.36 2.78 13.47
C ILE A 131 6.07 1.57 14.36
N PRO A 132 5.71 0.41 13.81
CA PRO A 132 5.48 -0.79 14.60
C PRO A 132 6.78 -1.28 15.25
N PRO A 133 6.70 -2.02 16.36
CA PRO A 133 7.89 -2.63 16.96
C PRO A 133 8.51 -3.66 16.04
N LEU A 134 9.83 -3.85 16.15
CA LEU A 134 10.51 -4.95 15.50
C LEU A 134 10.11 -6.28 16.13
N PHE A 135 10.09 -7.35 15.35
CA PHE A 135 9.82 -8.68 15.90
C PHE A 135 10.86 -9.09 16.96
N SER A 136 12.11 -8.66 16.82
CA SER A 136 13.16 -8.87 17.83
C SER A 136 12.84 -8.19 19.16
N GLU A 137 12.25 -7.00 19.12
CA GLU A 137 11.83 -6.25 20.31
C GLU A 137 10.64 -6.92 20.99
N VAL A 138 9.63 -7.33 20.20
CA VAL A 138 8.49 -8.11 20.69
C VAL A 138 8.94 -9.41 21.33
N LYS A 139 9.82 -10.16 20.64
CA LYS A 139 10.38 -11.41 21.15
C LYS A 139 11.08 -11.17 22.48
N LYS A 140 11.96 -10.16 22.55
CA LYS A 140 12.67 -9.83 23.78
C LYS A 140 11.71 -9.51 24.92
N LYS A 141 10.70 -8.66 24.67
CA LYS A 141 9.69 -8.29 25.66
C LYS A 141 8.96 -9.53 26.21
N MET A 142 8.47 -10.41 25.33
CA MET A 142 7.82 -11.66 25.74
C MET A 142 8.75 -12.61 26.49
N THR A 143 10.03 -12.67 26.10
CA THR A 143 11.04 -13.48 26.82
C THR A 143 11.29 -12.92 28.21
N ASP A 144 11.45 -11.60 28.35
CA ASP A 144 11.69 -10.92 29.62
C ASP A 144 10.48 -11.10 30.56
N GLU A 145 9.25 -10.92 30.07
CA GLU A 145 8.00 -11.14 30.83
C GLU A 145 7.87 -12.56 31.37
N ILE A 146 8.21 -13.56 30.56
CA ILE A 146 8.14 -14.96 30.98
C ILE A 146 9.27 -15.31 31.95
N ALA A 147 10.46 -14.74 31.77
CA ALA A 147 11.54 -14.87 32.74
C ALA A 147 11.15 -14.27 34.10
N ASP A 148 10.55 -13.09 34.11
CA ASP A 148 10.05 -12.42 35.32
C ASP A 148 8.94 -13.23 35.99
N TYR A 149 8.01 -13.80 35.20
CA TYR A 149 6.97 -14.69 35.72
C TYR A 149 7.59 -15.94 36.37
N ILE A 150 8.53 -16.62 35.70
CA ILE A 150 9.23 -17.79 36.26
C ILE A 150 9.97 -17.41 37.55
N ASP A 151 10.60 -16.24 37.60
CA ASP A 151 11.31 -15.75 38.77
C ASP A 151 10.38 -15.44 39.95
N SER A 152 9.13 -15.10 39.68
CA SER A 152 8.09 -14.90 40.71
C SER A 152 7.58 -16.20 41.34
N LEU A 153 7.80 -17.37 40.69
CA LEU A 153 7.30 -18.65 41.18
C LEU A 153 8.01 -19.09 42.47
N THR A 154 7.27 -19.70 43.37
CA THR A 154 7.77 -20.24 44.65
C THR A 154 8.33 -21.66 44.47
N ILE A 155 9.32 -21.80 43.58
CA ILE A 155 10.01 -23.05 43.25
C ILE A 155 11.53 -22.90 43.42
N THR A 156 12.28 -23.99 43.37
CA THR A 156 13.74 -23.98 43.54
C THR A 156 14.46 -23.24 42.40
N ALA A 157 15.69 -22.77 42.66
CA ALA A 157 16.48 -22.07 41.65
C ALA A 157 16.81 -22.99 40.46
N GLU A 158 17.05 -24.26 40.73
CA GLU A 158 17.30 -25.30 39.73
C GLU A 158 16.08 -25.49 38.81
N GLU A 159 14.87 -25.57 39.38
CA GLU A 159 13.63 -25.70 38.59
C GLU A 159 13.37 -24.44 37.74
N LYS A 160 13.63 -23.24 38.25
CA LYS A 160 13.53 -21.99 37.47
C LYS A 160 14.47 -22.01 36.26
N GLN A 161 15.72 -22.41 36.49
CA GLN A 161 16.71 -22.48 35.42
C GLN A 161 16.32 -23.52 34.36
N GLU A 162 15.79 -24.67 34.79
CA GLU A 162 15.33 -25.70 33.86
C GLU A 162 14.14 -25.22 33.01
N LEU A 163 13.16 -24.53 33.62
CA LEU A 163 12.03 -23.94 32.91
C LEU A 163 12.48 -22.92 31.84
N LYS A 164 13.41 -22.03 32.19
CA LYS A 164 14.00 -21.05 31.25
C LYS A 164 14.67 -21.76 30.07
N ILE A 165 15.44 -22.83 30.33
CA ILE A 165 16.09 -23.63 29.27
C ILE A 165 15.06 -24.31 28.35
N TYR A 166 13.99 -24.89 28.89
CA TYR A 166 12.95 -25.50 28.05
C TYR A 166 12.22 -24.47 27.20
N TYR A 167 11.96 -23.30 27.76
CA TYR A 167 11.35 -22.20 27.03
C TYR A 167 12.24 -21.70 25.88
N ASP A 168 13.55 -21.54 26.12
CA ASP A 168 14.50 -21.17 25.06
C ASP A 168 14.56 -22.21 23.94
N LYS A 169 14.47 -23.50 24.28
CA LYS A 169 14.36 -24.58 23.28
C LYS A 169 13.12 -24.42 22.42
N VAL A 170 11.95 -24.13 23.01
CA VAL A 170 10.71 -23.87 22.24
C VAL A 170 10.89 -22.66 21.32
N TRP A 171 11.46 -21.56 21.81
CA TRP A 171 11.72 -20.37 21.00
C TRP A 171 12.70 -20.60 19.86
N SER A 172 13.72 -21.45 20.07
CA SER A 172 14.68 -21.79 19.03
C SER A 172 14.01 -22.46 17.81
N LEU A 173 12.92 -23.19 18.03
CA LEU A 173 12.13 -23.82 16.96
C LEU A 173 11.30 -22.78 16.20
N VAL A 174 10.72 -21.81 16.91
CA VAL A 174 9.89 -20.74 16.35
C VAL A 174 10.72 -19.71 15.58
N SER A 175 11.97 -19.46 15.99
CA SER A 175 12.85 -18.44 15.38
C SER A 175 13.60 -18.88 14.12
N SER A 176 13.19 -19.97 13.47
CA SER A 176 13.84 -20.47 12.24
C SER A 176 13.53 -19.65 10.98
N GLY A 177 12.70 -18.61 11.08
CA GLY A 177 12.42 -17.66 10.00
C GLY A 177 12.43 -16.19 10.48
N GLU A 178 12.77 -15.28 9.57
CA GLU A 178 12.63 -13.84 9.79
C GLU A 178 11.14 -13.45 9.70
N ILE A 179 10.56 -13.03 10.82
CA ILE A 179 9.18 -12.52 10.87
C ILE A 179 9.24 -10.99 10.77
N GLN A 180 8.64 -10.43 9.73
CA GLN A 180 8.44 -8.99 9.59
C GLN A 180 7.05 -8.62 10.09
N LEU A 181 6.99 -7.84 11.18
CA LEU A 181 5.73 -7.34 11.73
C LEU A 181 5.20 -6.13 10.98
N GLU A 182 6.10 -5.34 10.36
CA GLU A 182 5.70 -4.19 9.57
C GLU A 182 4.78 -4.59 8.42
N LEU A 183 3.55 -4.11 8.50
CA LEU A 183 2.55 -4.17 7.45
C LEU A 183 2.58 -2.91 6.58
N ASP A 184 1.60 -2.78 5.70
CA ASP A 184 1.50 -1.70 4.75
C ASP A 184 1.28 -0.33 5.40
N LEU A 185 0.48 -0.27 6.48
CA LEU A 185 0.12 0.98 7.14
C LEU A 185 -0.14 0.76 8.63
N HIS A 186 0.29 1.72 9.45
CA HIS A 186 0.13 1.69 10.90
C HIS A 186 -0.31 3.07 11.37
N PHE A 187 -1.43 3.15 12.09
CA PHE A 187 -1.96 4.43 12.57
C PHE A 187 -2.72 4.32 13.88
N LEU A 188 -2.71 5.40 14.66
CA LEU A 188 -3.52 5.59 15.85
C LEU A 188 -4.74 6.43 15.49
N HIS A 189 -5.92 6.01 15.95
CA HIS A 189 -7.16 6.80 15.84
C HIS A 189 -7.99 6.54 17.11
N ASN A 190 -8.32 7.58 17.86
CA ASN A 190 -9.05 7.50 19.14
C ASN A 190 -8.40 6.52 20.14
N ASP A 191 -7.08 6.68 20.38
CA ASP A 191 -6.27 5.83 21.28
C ASP A 191 -6.19 4.34 20.90
N GLN A 192 -6.79 3.95 19.77
CA GLN A 192 -6.76 2.59 19.24
C GLN A 192 -5.67 2.49 18.15
N LYS A 193 -4.74 1.54 18.31
CA LYS A 193 -3.72 1.24 17.31
C LYS A 193 -4.29 0.32 16.24
N TYR A 194 -4.09 0.69 14.97
CA TYR A 194 -4.48 -0.08 13.81
C TYR A 194 -3.25 -0.45 13.00
N VAL A 195 -3.19 -1.70 12.56
CA VAL A 195 -2.19 -2.23 11.64
C VAL A 195 -2.90 -2.78 10.44
N VAL A 196 -2.49 -2.38 9.24
CA VAL A 196 -3.25 -2.60 8.00
C VAL A 196 -2.37 -3.24 6.95
N ASP A 197 -2.89 -4.30 6.33
CA ASP A 197 -2.30 -4.93 5.14
C ASP A 197 -3.25 -4.66 3.95
N PHE A 198 -2.68 -4.25 2.82
CA PHE A 198 -3.40 -3.96 1.59
C PHE A 198 -3.19 -5.10 0.59
N LYS A 199 -4.27 -5.51 -0.08
CA LYS A 199 -4.23 -6.53 -1.13
C LYS A 199 -5.03 -6.10 -2.34
N SER A 200 -4.48 -6.35 -3.52
CA SER A 200 -5.25 -6.19 -4.78
C SER A 200 -6.40 -7.19 -4.87
N GLY A 201 -6.21 -8.40 -4.34
CA GLY A 201 -7.14 -9.51 -4.39
C GLY A 201 -6.44 -10.81 -4.02
N PHE A 202 -7.19 -11.89 -3.84
CA PHE A 202 -6.64 -13.21 -3.52
C PHE A 202 -6.63 -14.13 -4.75
N GLY A 203 -5.43 -14.56 -5.16
CA GLY A 203 -5.22 -15.52 -6.24
C GLY A 203 -5.31 -16.98 -5.76
N SER A 204 -5.23 -17.92 -6.71
CA SER A 204 -5.28 -19.37 -6.45
C SER A 204 -4.08 -19.93 -5.67
N ASN A 205 -2.99 -19.16 -5.51
CA ASN A 205 -1.77 -19.58 -4.82
C ASN A 205 -1.37 -18.60 -3.70
N GLU A 206 -2.21 -18.45 -2.68
CA GLU A 206 -2.02 -17.51 -1.57
C GLU A 206 -1.75 -18.20 -0.22
N LYS A 207 -1.56 -19.53 -0.19
CA LYS A 207 -1.42 -20.28 1.08
C LYS A 207 -0.30 -19.76 1.97
N GLY A 208 0.90 -19.53 1.42
CA GLY A 208 2.05 -19.04 2.18
C GLY A 208 1.81 -17.64 2.75
N ASN A 209 1.29 -16.73 1.92
CA ASN A 209 0.96 -15.37 2.35
C ASN A 209 -0.18 -15.35 3.38
N THR A 210 -1.19 -16.20 3.23
CA THR A 210 -2.29 -16.36 4.21
C THR A 210 -1.78 -16.80 5.58
N ASN A 211 -0.89 -17.79 5.61
CA ASN A 211 -0.28 -18.26 6.87
C ASN A 211 0.58 -17.17 7.52
N ARG A 212 1.33 -16.39 6.72
CA ARG A 212 2.09 -15.24 7.20
C ARG A 212 1.17 -14.20 7.83
N LEU A 213 0.08 -13.84 7.17
CA LEU A 213 -0.89 -12.86 7.67
C LEU A 213 -1.56 -13.30 8.97
N LEU A 214 -1.91 -14.58 9.09
CA LEU A 214 -2.43 -15.14 10.34
C LEU A 214 -1.40 -15.06 11.47
N LEU A 215 -0.15 -15.42 11.21
CA LEU A 215 0.94 -15.35 12.18
C LEU A 215 1.16 -13.92 12.68
N VAL A 216 1.31 -12.97 11.77
CA VAL A 216 1.57 -11.55 12.11
C VAL A 216 0.42 -10.98 12.95
N ALA A 217 -0.83 -11.20 12.53
CA ALA A 217 -1.98 -10.69 13.29
C ALA A 217 -2.13 -11.36 14.65
N THR A 218 -1.80 -12.65 14.76
CA THR A 218 -1.78 -13.36 16.05
C THR A 218 -0.76 -12.72 16.99
N ILE A 219 0.44 -12.39 16.50
CA ILE A 219 1.45 -11.71 17.30
C ILE A 219 0.90 -10.37 17.80
N TYR A 220 0.32 -9.55 16.93
CA TYR A 220 -0.27 -8.27 17.32
C TYR A 220 -1.37 -8.39 18.37
N GLN A 221 -2.26 -9.38 18.27
CA GLN A 221 -3.31 -9.60 19.27
C GLN A 221 -2.79 -10.07 20.65
N ASN A 222 -1.58 -10.64 20.70
CA ASN A 222 -0.96 -11.06 21.95
C ASN A 222 -0.05 -9.98 22.57
N LEU A 223 0.06 -8.80 21.95
CA LEU A 223 0.72 -7.66 22.56
C LEU A 223 -0.25 -6.93 23.50
N ASP A 224 0.24 -6.44 24.64
CA ASP A 224 -0.58 -5.70 25.62
C ASP A 224 -1.25 -4.45 25.04
N GLU A 225 -0.61 -3.89 24.01
CA GLU A 225 -1.14 -2.78 23.28
C GLU A 225 -2.29 -3.33 22.42
N ASN A 226 -3.53 -3.03 22.79
CA ASN A 226 -4.74 -3.47 22.11
C ASN A 226 -4.71 -3.10 20.62
N TYR A 227 -4.10 -3.92 19.76
CA TYR A 227 -3.97 -3.70 18.32
C TYR A 227 -5.18 -4.24 17.55
N LYS A 228 -5.64 -3.48 16.56
CA LYS A 228 -6.64 -3.95 15.58
C LYS A 228 -5.98 -4.19 14.23
N CYS A 229 -6.11 -5.41 13.72
CA CYS A 229 -5.59 -5.80 12.42
C CYS A 229 -6.67 -5.61 11.35
N LEU A 230 -6.43 -4.74 10.36
CA LEU A 230 -7.34 -4.47 9.25
C LEU A 230 -6.79 -5.01 7.93
N LEU A 231 -7.61 -5.70 7.15
CA LEU A 231 -7.22 -6.16 5.81
C LEU A 231 -8.08 -5.43 4.78
N PHE A 232 -7.45 -4.62 3.93
CA PHE A 232 -8.15 -3.90 2.86
C PHE A 232 -7.86 -4.53 1.51
N VAL A 233 -8.92 -4.98 0.83
CA VAL A 233 -8.82 -5.70 -0.43
C VAL A 233 -9.53 -4.94 -1.54
N ARG A 234 -8.85 -4.70 -2.66
CA ARG A 234 -9.45 -3.98 -3.80
C ARG A 234 -10.53 -4.80 -4.51
N ALA A 235 -10.24 -6.06 -4.84
CA ALA A 235 -11.17 -6.92 -5.58
C ALA A 235 -12.48 -7.13 -4.80
N GLU A 236 -13.62 -7.03 -5.50
CA GLU A 236 -14.94 -7.28 -4.91
C GLU A 236 -15.13 -8.78 -4.61
N GLU A 237 -14.85 -9.63 -5.60
CA GLU A 237 -14.89 -11.08 -5.44
C GLU A 237 -13.56 -11.63 -4.90
N ASN A 238 -13.63 -12.48 -3.88
CA ASN A 238 -12.47 -13.09 -3.25
C ASN A 238 -12.68 -14.58 -2.99
N ASN A 239 -11.58 -15.30 -2.74
CA ASN A 239 -11.59 -16.75 -2.61
C ASN A 239 -11.56 -17.25 -1.15
N SER A 240 -11.38 -18.57 -0.98
CA SER A 240 -11.35 -19.22 0.34
C SER A 240 -10.27 -18.69 1.29
N TYR A 241 -9.15 -18.17 0.78
CA TYR A 241 -8.08 -17.60 1.60
C TYR A 241 -8.53 -16.32 2.29
N PHE A 242 -9.21 -15.43 1.56
CA PHE A 242 -9.80 -14.22 2.14
C PHE A 242 -10.84 -14.58 3.21
N ASN A 243 -11.73 -15.52 2.92
CA ASN A 243 -12.74 -15.97 3.88
C ASN A 243 -12.12 -16.59 5.14
N THR A 244 -10.98 -17.27 5.00
CA THR A 244 -10.23 -17.80 6.16
C THR A 244 -9.72 -16.66 7.04
N LEU A 245 -9.13 -15.61 6.45
CA LEU A 245 -8.67 -14.45 7.21
C LEU A 245 -9.83 -13.71 7.87
N LYS A 246 -10.92 -13.45 7.13
CA LYS A 246 -12.12 -12.77 7.63
C LYS A 246 -12.79 -13.54 8.78
N ASN A 247 -12.88 -14.86 8.67
CA ASN A 247 -13.52 -15.71 9.67
C ASN A 247 -12.58 -16.12 10.82
N SER A 248 -11.29 -15.75 10.77
CA SER A 248 -10.33 -16.09 11.83
C SER A 248 -10.62 -15.40 13.16
N GLY A 249 -11.35 -14.28 13.14
CA GLY A 249 -11.56 -13.42 14.31
C GLY A 249 -10.36 -12.53 14.66
N ILE A 250 -9.24 -12.66 13.92
CA ILE A 250 -8.01 -11.91 14.17
C ILE A 250 -7.90 -10.69 13.23
N TRP A 251 -8.42 -10.82 12.00
CA TRP A 251 -8.48 -9.75 11.01
C TRP A 251 -9.90 -9.19 10.85
N GLU A 252 -10.01 -7.87 10.87
CA GLU A 252 -11.17 -7.16 10.33
C GLU A 252 -10.95 -6.93 8.83
N ALA A 253 -11.49 -7.82 7.99
CA ALA A 253 -11.24 -7.85 6.55
C ALA A 253 -12.39 -7.27 5.71
N TYR A 254 -12.05 -6.35 4.81
CA TYR A 254 -12.99 -5.59 3.98
C TYR A 254 -12.55 -5.61 2.52
N CYS A 255 -13.50 -5.74 1.60
CA CYS A 255 -13.24 -5.82 0.17
C CYS A 255 -14.07 -4.85 -0.67
N GLY A 256 -13.55 -4.43 -1.82
CA GLY A 256 -14.21 -3.50 -2.73
C GLY A 256 -14.67 -2.22 -2.03
N ASN A 257 -15.94 -1.87 -2.19
CA ASN A 257 -16.54 -0.68 -1.56
C ASN A 257 -16.45 -0.69 -0.03
N GLU A 258 -16.47 -1.85 0.64
CA GLU A 258 -16.31 -1.92 2.10
C GLU A 258 -14.93 -1.39 2.53
N ALA A 259 -13.88 -1.67 1.74
CA ALA A 259 -12.54 -1.19 2.03
C ALA A 259 -12.48 0.34 1.93
N TYR A 260 -13.10 0.93 0.91
CA TYR A 260 -13.17 2.39 0.78
C TYR A 260 -13.99 3.06 1.88
N GLU A 261 -15.09 2.46 2.32
CA GLU A 261 -15.86 2.97 3.45
C GLU A 261 -15.05 2.97 4.75
N LYS A 262 -14.18 1.96 4.94
CA LYS A 262 -13.26 1.94 6.08
C LYS A 262 -12.14 2.96 5.95
N ILE A 263 -11.58 3.15 4.77
CA ILE A 263 -10.64 4.24 4.50
C ILE A 263 -11.28 5.59 4.87
N LYS A 264 -12.51 5.84 4.43
CA LYS A 264 -13.27 7.06 4.77
C LYS A 264 -13.54 7.18 6.25
N THR A 265 -13.95 6.10 6.92
CA THR A 265 -14.21 6.09 8.36
C THR A 265 -12.97 6.51 9.16
N HIS A 266 -11.79 5.98 8.82
CA HIS A 266 -10.57 6.27 9.57
C HIS A 266 -9.92 7.60 9.15
N SER A 267 -9.75 7.85 7.85
CA SER A 267 -9.08 9.06 7.34
C SER A 267 -9.96 10.31 7.34
N GLY A 268 -11.28 10.15 7.32
CA GLY A 268 -12.25 11.23 7.14
C GLY A 268 -12.44 11.67 5.68
N TYR A 269 -11.78 11.03 4.71
CA TYR A 269 -11.86 11.40 3.30
C TYR A 269 -12.59 10.35 2.45
N ASP A 270 -13.56 10.79 1.64
CA ASP A 270 -14.32 9.91 0.76
C ASP A 270 -13.54 9.64 -0.54
N LEU A 271 -12.62 8.68 -0.47
CA LEU A 271 -11.80 8.30 -1.62
C LEU A 271 -12.65 7.71 -2.75
N LYS A 272 -13.72 6.96 -2.43
CA LYS A 272 -14.57 6.33 -3.44
C LYS A 272 -15.32 7.36 -4.26
N LEU A 273 -15.92 8.36 -3.60
CA LEU A 273 -16.54 9.48 -4.31
C LEU A 273 -15.53 10.22 -5.19
N TRP A 274 -14.30 10.42 -4.68
CA TRP A 274 -13.26 11.06 -5.47
C TRP A 274 -12.89 10.23 -6.71
N THR A 275 -12.70 8.91 -6.59
CA THR A 275 -12.38 8.05 -7.73
C THR A 275 -13.52 8.06 -8.75
N ASP A 276 -14.77 7.92 -8.30
CA ASP A 276 -15.95 7.88 -9.17
C ASP A 276 -16.17 9.19 -9.93
N THR A 277 -15.71 10.32 -9.37
CA THR A 277 -15.86 11.64 -9.98
C THR A 277 -14.72 11.96 -10.95
N ASN A 278 -13.50 11.53 -10.65
CA ASN A 278 -12.30 12.06 -11.31
C ASN A 278 -11.62 11.07 -12.27
N ILE A 279 -11.78 9.77 -12.03
CA ILE A 279 -11.12 8.72 -12.80
C ILE A 279 -12.00 8.30 -13.97
N ASP A 280 -11.45 8.43 -15.17
CA ASP A 280 -12.06 7.91 -16.38
C ASP A 280 -10.99 7.23 -17.22
N TRP A 281 -10.60 6.01 -16.83
CA TRP A 281 -9.52 5.28 -17.48
C TRP A 281 -9.68 5.19 -19.01
N ALA A 282 -10.90 4.97 -19.49
CA ALA A 282 -11.17 4.77 -20.91
C ALA A 282 -10.87 6.03 -21.74
N ASN A 283 -11.14 7.21 -21.18
CA ASN A 283 -10.94 8.49 -21.87
C ASN A 283 -9.63 9.20 -21.47
N ASP A 284 -9.07 8.85 -20.31
CA ASP A 284 -7.83 9.44 -19.81
C ASP A 284 -6.58 8.81 -20.43
N PHE A 285 -6.65 7.56 -20.92
CA PHE A 285 -5.56 6.95 -21.68
C PHE A 285 -5.46 7.44 -23.13
N ASN A 286 -4.27 7.33 -23.71
CA ASN A 286 -4.04 7.53 -25.13
C ASN A 286 -4.64 6.38 -25.99
N ASN A 287 -4.89 6.69 -27.27
CA ASN A 287 -5.56 5.78 -28.20
C ASN A 287 -4.85 4.43 -28.38
N GLU A 288 -3.50 4.44 -28.39
CA GLU A 288 -2.71 3.21 -28.56
C GLU A 288 -2.92 2.26 -27.37
N THR A 289 -2.88 2.80 -26.14
CA THR A 289 -3.07 2.03 -24.91
C THR A 289 -4.49 1.50 -24.81
N ILE A 290 -5.51 2.32 -25.14
CA ILE A 290 -6.90 1.89 -25.15
C ILE A 290 -7.15 0.76 -26.15
N THR A 291 -6.58 0.86 -27.35
CA THR A 291 -6.71 -0.19 -28.37
C THR A 291 -6.14 -1.50 -27.83
N HIS A 292 -4.89 -1.49 -27.35
CA HIS A 292 -4.25 -2.67 -26.76
C HIS A 292 -5.05 -3.26 -25.59
N PHE A 293 -5.56 -2.41 -24.70
CA PHE A 293 -6.28 -2.87 -23.50
C PHE A 293 -7.66 -3.42 -23.83
N THR A 294 -8.32 -2.90 -24.86
CA THR A 294 -9.59 -3.44 -25.35
C THR A 294 -9.37 -4.81 -25.99
N ASP A 295 -8.39 -4.92 -26.88
CA ASP A 295 -8.09 -6.17 -27.60
C ASP A 295 -7.68 -7.31 -26.67
N LYS A 296 -6.99 -6.97 -25.56
CA LYS A 296 -6.52 -7.93 -24.56
C LYS A 296 -7.44 -8.08 -23.35
N ASN A 297 -8.60 -7.41 -23.35
CA ASN A 297 -9.54 -7.38 -22.24
C ASN A 297 -8.86 -7.03 -20.89
N LEU A 298 -8.04 -5.99 -20.88
CA LEU A 298 -7.29 -5.55 -19.70
C LEU A 298 -8.03 -4.48 -18.88
N LEU A 299 -8.99 -3.77 -19.47
CA LEU A 299 -9.74 -2.70 -18.79
C LEU A 299 -10.47 -3.19 -17.53
N GLN A 300 -10.91 -4.45 -17.51
CA GLN A 300 -11.54 -5.07 -16.33
C GLN A 300 -10.67 -5.06 -15.06
N TYR A 301 -9.36 -4.91 -15.18
CA TYR A 301 -8.46 -4.87 -14.02
C TYR A 301 -8.39 -3.49 -13.38
N LEU A 302 -8.89 -2.42 -14.02
CA LEU A 302 -8.81 -1.04 -13.55
C LEU A 302 -9.98 -0.59 -12.67
N LEU A 303 -10.77 -1.53 -12.17
CA LEU A 303 -11.86 -1.27 -11.23
C LEU A 303 -11.27 -0.78 -9.89
N TRP A 304 -11.35 0.53 -9.69
CA TRP A 304 -10.99 1.25 -8.47
C TRP A 304 -12.27 1.81 -7.86
#